data_AF-A0A9W4XNT1-F1
#
_entry.id   AF-A0A9W4XNT1-F1
#
_cell.length_a   1.000
_cell.length_b   1.000
_cell.length_c   1.000
_cell.angle_alpha   90.00
_cell.angle_beta   90.00
_cell.angle_gamma   90.00
#
_symmetry.space_group_name_H-M   'P 1'
#
loop_
_entity.id
_entity.type
_entity.pdbx_description
1 polymer ?
#
loop_
_entity_poly.entity_id
_entity_poly.type
_entity_poly.pdbx_seq_one_letter_code
_entity_poly.pdbx_strand_id
1 'polypeptide(L)'
;MVSSLLASALAFSGLASAHYRVLAPAWRANSLSTPGASQWVWPCANVSELSASNTTGRTEWPLTGGSIKINGSHEYALTYVNLGLGTNVSDFDIPLLHDFNQTGAGVLCLKDAVRDAMKKGLEANNVTEDELDGMKGSLQIVQIAHGGGALYNCADLTFSRSAKLLEDSDCQNATGVGGEFLHSSAIAMDHDHGAAGSNAASALGVRGLVAALVAGGVGFVLM
;
A
#
# COMPACT_ATOMS: atom_id res chain seq x y z
N MET A 1 -35.64 -28.63 -12.39
CA MET A 1 -34.49 -28.17 -13.21
C MET A 1 -34.32 -26.65 -13.26
N VAL A 2 -35.29 -25.84 -12.80
CA VAL A 2 -35.17 -24.37 -12.76
C VAL A 2 -34.40 -23.86 -11.52
N SER A 3 -34.41 -24.60 -10.40
CA SER A 3 -33.70 -24.22 -9.17
C SER A 3 -32.17 -24.20 -9.27
N SER A 4 -31.56 -25.07 -10.08
CA SER A 4 -30.09 -25.17 -10.16
C SER A 4 -29.45 -24.07 -11.01
N LEU A 5 -30.22 -23.41 -11.88
CA LEU A 5 -29.74 -22.30 -12.72
C LEU A 5 -29.74 -20.95 -11.97
N LEU A 6 -30.62 -20.76 -10.98
CA LEU A 6 -30.62 -19.56 -10.14
C LEU A 6 -29.44 -19.54 -9.15
N ALA A 7 -28.97 -20.71 -8.68
CA ALA A 7 -27.85 -20.78 -7.73
C ALA A 7 -26.51 -20.35 -8.35
N SER A 8 -26.31 -20.54 -9.67
CA SER A 8 -25.08 -20.15 -10.36
C SER A 8 -25.02 -18.66 -10.72
N ALA A 9 -26.16 -17.98 -10.81
CA ALA A 9 -26.21 -16.55 -11.18
C ALA A 9 -25.86 -15.62 -10.00
N LEU A 10 -26.05 -16.04 -8.75
CA LEU A 10 -25.69 -15.23 -7.58
C LEU A 10 -24.19 -15.26 -7.24
N ALA A 11 -23.42 -16.24 -7.74
CA ALA A 11 -22.00 -16.39 -7.40
C ALA A 11 -21.07 -15.35 -8.06
N PHE A 12 -21.55 -14.58 -9.03
CA PHE A 12 -20.76 -13.57 -9.74
C PHE A 12 -20.97 -12.13 -9.23
N SER A 13 -21.78 -11.94 -8.20
CA SER A 13 -22.07 -10.60 -7.65
C SER A 13 -20.97 -10.03 -6.74
N GLY A 14 -19.87 -10.78 -6.50
CA GLY A 14 -18.90 -10.48 -5.45
C GLY A 14 -17.62 -9.73 -5.84
N LEU A 15 -17.39 -9.38 -7.11
CA LEU A 15 -16.19 -8.61 -7.51
C LEU A 15 -16.51 -7.13 -7.66
N ALA A 16 -16.90 -6.48 -6.55
CA ALA A 16 -16.92 -5.02 -6.50
C ALA A 16 -15.46 -4.52 -6.49
N SER A 17 -14.88 -4.30 -7.68
CA SER A 17 -13.56 -3.72 -7.83
C SER A 17 -13.51 -2.30 -7.27
N ALA A 18 -12.49 -2.00 -6.47
CA ALA A 18 -12.32 -0.70 -5.81
C ALA A 18 -11.56 0.35 -6.62
N HIS A 19 -12.14 0.78 -7.73
CA HIS A 19 -11.55 1.82 -8.55
C HIS A 19 -11.40 3.16 -7.83
N TYR A 20 -10.39 3.94 -8.24
CA TYR A 20 -10.21 5.30 -7.76
C TYR A 20 -9.84 6.26 -8.89
N ARG A 21 -9.93 7.56 -8.63
CA ARG A 21 -9.43 8.60 -9.52
C ARG A 21 -8.29 9.33 -8.86
N VAL A 22 -7.25 9.66 -9.62
CA VAL A 22 -6.25 10.63 -9.18
C VAL A 22 -6.70 12.00 -9.63
N LEU A 23 -6.92 12.89 -8.67
CA LEU A 23 -7.36 14.26 -8.91
C LEU A 23 -6.18 15.24 -8.93
N ALA A 24 -5.21 15.03 -8.04
CA ALA A 24 -3.96 15.78 -8.00
C ALA A 24 -2.81 14.88 -7.50
N PRO A 25 -1.61 14.92 -8.13
CA PRO A 25 -1.37 15.51 -9.44
C PRO A 25 -2.22 14.80 -10.51
N ALA A 26 -2.45 15.44 -11.66
CA ALA A 26 -3.33 14.83 -12.66
C ALA A 26 -2.72 13.50 -13.15
N TRP A 27 -3.50 12.42 -13.11
CA TRP A 27 -3.07 11.15 -13.74
C TRP A 27 -2.81 11.33 -15.24
N ARG A 28 -2.00 10.43 -15.81
CA ARG A 28 -1.68 10.41 -17.26
C ARG A 28 -2.93 10.41 -18.13
N ALA A 29 -3.96 9.64 -17.75
CA ALA A 29 -5.27 9.64 -18.36
C ALA A 29 -6.31 9.02 -17.42
N ASN A 30 -7.59 9.23 -17.73
CA ASN A 30 -8.67 8.57 -17.02
C ASN A 30 -8.77 7.09 -17.39
N SER A 31 -8.13 6.23 -16.59
CA SER A 31 -8.10 4.78 -16.79
C SER A 31 -9.47 4.10 -16.71
N LEU A 32 -10.52 4.79 -16.25
CA LEU A 32 -11.89 4.25 -16.17
C LEU A 32 -12.68 4.44 -17.47
N SER A 33 -12.18 5.30 -18.36
CA SER A 33 -12.86 5.62 -19.62
C SER A 33 -11.97 5.51 -20.85
N THR A 34 -10.65 5.55 -20.68
CA THR A 34 -9.70 5.43 -21.79
C THR A 34 -9.72 4.01 -22.37
N PRO A 35 -10.01 3.82 -23.67
CA PRO A 35 -9.99 2.51 -24.30
C PRO A 35 -8.62 1.83 -24.15
N GLY A 36 -8.62 0.56 -23.73
CA GLY A 36 -7.40 -0.22 -23.52
C GLY A 36 -6.68 0.08 -22.20
N ALA A 37 -7.08 1.11 -21.45
CA ALA A 37 -6.59 1.35 -20.10
C ALA A 37 -7.33 0.47 -19.08
N SER A 38 -6.64 0.06 -18.03
CA SER A 38 -7.22 -0.72 -16.93
C SER A 38 -6.35 -0.59 -15.70
N GLN A 39 -6.91 -0.17 -14.58
CA GLN A 39 -6.17 0.00 -13.32
C GLN A 39 -5.52 -1.29 -12.82
N TRP A 40 -5.96 -2.44 -13.30
CA TRP A 40 -5.37 -3.74 -12.99
C TRP A 40 -4.03 -4.00 -13.68
N VAL A 41 -3.66 -3.17 -14.66
CA VAL A 41 -2.43 -3.31 -15.44
C VAL A 41 -1.33 -2.47 -14.82
N TRP A 42 -0.34 -3.16 -14.26
CA TRP A 42 0.90 -2.54 -13.78
C TRP A 42 1.73 -1.99 -14.96
N PRO A 43 2.49 -0.89 -14.80
CA PRO A 43 2.60 -0.04 -13.60
C PRO A 43 1.61 1.13 -13.57
N CYS A 44 0.99 1.47 -14.69
CA CYS A 44 0.31 2.76 -14.89
C CYS A 44 -1.02 2.62 -15.65
N ALA A 45 -1.78 1.56 -15.36
CA ALA A 45 -3.06 1.27 -15.98
C ALA A 45 -3.05 1.07 -17.51
N ASN A 46 -1.93 0.61 -18.09
CA ASN A 46 -1.70 0.60 -19.53
C ASN A 46 -1.76 2.00 -20.18
N VAL A 47 -1.45 3.05 -19.41
CA VAL A 47 -1.34 4.42 -19.91
C VAL A 47 0.13 4.82 -19.99
N SER A 48 0.58 5.06 -21.23
CA SER A 48 1.96 5.48 -21.52
C SER A 48 2.30 6.81 -20.89
N GLU A 49 3.57 6.97 -20.53
CA GLU A 49 4.11 8.25 -20.09
C GLU A 49 3.97 9.32 -21.18
N LEU A 50 3.75 10.56 -20.76
CA LEU A 50 3.84 11.70 -21.65
C LEU A 50 5.27 11.85 -22.16
N SER A 51 5.42 12.19 -23.44
CA SER A 51 6.73 12.51 -24.02
C SER A 51 7.51 13.49 -23.13
N ALA A 52 8.83 13.30 -23.04
CA ALA A 52 9.73 14.21 -22.32
C ALA A 52 9.59 15.67 -22.78
N SER A 53 9.24 15.89 -24.05
CA SER A 53 9.01 17.21 -24.64
C SER A 53 7.65 17.82 -24.31
N ASN A 54 6.71 17.06 -23.72
CA ASN A 54 5.40 17.54 -23.36
C ASN A 54 5.44 18.16 -21.96
N THR A 55 5.71 19.46 -21.91
CA THR A 55 5.76 20.22 -20.65
C THR A 55 4.40 20.69 -20.16
N THR A 56 3.42 20.86 -21.04
CA THR A 56 2.08 21.37 -20.68
C THR A 56 1.16 20.30 -20.11
N GLY A 57 1.42 19.02 -20.39
CA GLY A 57 0.65 17.90 -19.85
C GLY A 57 1.16 17.37 -18.51
N ARG A 58 2.36 17.78 -18.07
CA ARG A 58 2.97 17.34 -16.80
C ARG A 58 2.57 18.30 -15.68
N THR A 59 2.34 17.76 -14.49
CA THR A 59 2.03 18.58 -13.32
C THR A 59 3.32 19.15 -12.73
N GLU A 60 3.38 20.46 -12.50
CA GLU A 60 4.47 21.08 -11.76
C GLU A 60 4.42 20.62 -10.29
N TRP A 61 5.51 20.03 -9.80
CA TRP A 61 5.60 19.44 -8.46
C TRP A 61 6.67 20.13 -7.62
N PRO A 62 6.39 20.48 -6.34
CA PRO A 62 7.37 21.12 -5.47
C PRO A 62 8.64 20.28 -5.30
N LEU A 63 9.80 20.93 -5.12
CA LEU A 63 11.05 20.23 -4.83
C LEU A 63 11.04 19.50 -3.48
N THR A 64 10.15 19.91 -2.58
CA THR A 64 9.98 19.31 -1.24
C THR A 64 8.52 19.02 -0.97
N GLY A 65 8.20 17.78 -0.62
CA GLY A 65 6.84 17.37 -0.28
C GLY A 65 5.93 17.25 -1.50
N GLY A 66 4.69 17.73 -1.35
CA GLY A 66 3.70 17.67 -2.43
C GLY A 66 2.29 17.39 -1.94
N SER A 67 1.32 17.47 -2.85
CA SER A 67 -0.10 17.29 -2.51
C SER A 67 -0.72 16.20 -3.36
N ILE A 68 -1.36 15.23 -2.69
CA ILE A 68 -1.97 14.08 -3.34
C ILE A 68 -3.46 14.10 -3.04
N LYS A 69 -4.29 14.08 -4.08
CA LYS A 69 -5.74 14.09 -3.97
C LYS A 69 -6.31 12.93 -4.78
N ILE A 70 -6.97 12.01 -4.10
CA ILE A 70 -7.52 10.77 -4.65
C ILE A 70 -9.01 10.73 -4.34
N ASN A 71 -9.82 10.23 -5.28
CA ASN A 71 -11.22 9.94 -5.03
C ASN A 71 -11.45 8.43 -5.11
N GLY A 72 -11.52 7.77 -3.96
CA GLY A 72 -11.72 6.32 -3.84
C GLY A 72 -13.20 5.94 -3.79
N SER A 73 -13.58 4.82 -4.39
CA SER A 73 -14.98 4.39 -4.45
C SER A 73 -15.43 3.46 -3.32
N HIS A 74 -14.54 3.10 -2.39
CA HIS A 74 -14.82 2.17 -1.29
C HIS A 74 -14.39 2.72 0.06
N GLU A 75 -14.91 2.10 1.11
CA GLU A 75 -14.76 2.49 2.50
C GLU A 75 -13.35 2.30 3.07
N TYR A 76 -12.47 1.55 2.40
CA TYR A 76 -11.06 1.48 2.74
C TYR A 76 -10.19 1.04 1.56
N ALA A 77 -8.93 1.46 1.59
CA ALA A 77 -7.89 1.00 0.68
C ALA A 77 -6.52 1.17 1.33
N LEU A 78 -5.63 0.20 1.13
CA LEU A 78 -4.22 0.40 1.47
C LEU A 78 -3.56 1.16 0.34
N THR A 79 -3.10 2.38 0.62
CA THR A 79 -2.59 3.31 -0.38
C THR A 79 -1.07 3.41 -0.31
N TYR A 80 -0.43 3.28 -1.47
CA TYR A 80 0.98 3.50 -1.67
C TYR A 80 1.20 4.59 -2.71
N VAL A 81 2.25 5.36 -2.53
CA VAL A 81 2.70 6.36 -3.50
C VAL A 81 4.20 6.18 -3.64
N ASN A 82 4.63 5.93 -4.87
CA ASN A 82 6.03 5.74 -5.22
C ASN A 82 6.42 6.77 -6.29
N LEU A 83 7.66 7.22 -6.24
CA LEU A 83 8.24 8.16 -7.19
C LEU A 83 9.31 7.43 -8.01
N GLY A 84 9.33 7.71 -9.31
CA GLY A 84 10.47 7.44 -10.17
C GLY A 84 10.95 8.75 -10.81
N LEU A 85 12.27 8.90 -10.91
CA LEU A 85 12.92 10.09 -11.44
C LEU A 85 13.26 9.93 -12.93
N GLY A 86 13.28 11.05 -13.65
CA GLY A 86 13.59 11.10 -15.07
C GLY A 86 12.37 10.88 -15.97
N THR A 87 12.63 10.30 -17.14
CA THR A 87 11.63 10.06 -18.21
C THR A 87 11.69 8.61 -18.67
N ASN A 88 10.59 8.10 -19.20
CA ASN A 88 10.42 6.66 -19.47
C ASN A 88 10.58 5.84 -18.19
N VAL A 89 9.95 6.31 -17.11
CA VAL A 89 10.01 5.71 -15.78
C VAL A 89 9.36 4.33 -15.83
N SER A 90 10.19 3.30 -15.69
CA SER A 90 9.76 1.90 -15.46
C SER A 90 9.85 1.50 -13.99
N ASP A 91 10.73 2.16 -13.23
CA ASP A 91 11.04 1.85 -11.85
C ASP A 91 10.55 2.99 -10.93
N PHE A 92 9.74 2.62 -9.94
CA PHE A 92 9.19 3.53 -8.93
C PHE A 92 9.76 3.14 -7.57
N ASP A 93 11.02 3.46 -7.36
CA ASP A 93 11.87 2.97 -6.28
C ASP A 93 11.99 3.92 -5.08
N ILE A 94 11.42 5.12 -5.18
CA ILE A 94 11.36 6.09 -4.08
C ILE A 94 9.97 6.05 -3.42
N PRO A 95 9.76 5.30 -2.33
CA PRO A 95 8.48 5.26 -1.64
C PRO A 95 8.23 6.60 -0.92
N LEU A 96 7.14 7.26 -1.29
CA LEU A 96 6.68 8.53 -0.71
C LEU A 96 5.58 8.33 0.34
N LEU A 97 4.75 7.32 0.14
CA LEU A 97 3.70 6.91 1.05
C LEU A 97 3.67 5.39 1.05
N HIS A 98 3.77 4.77 2.22
CA HIS A 98 3.83 3.32 2.38
C HIS A 98 2.86 2.88 3.47
N ASP A 99 2.13 1.79 3.23
CA ASP A 99 1.14 1.22 4.13
C ASP A 99 0.15 2.24 4.72
N PHE A 100 -0.30 3.21 3.92
CA PHE A 100 -1.28 4.19 4.39
C PHE A 100 -2.69 3.61 4.31
N ASN A 101 -3.29 3.36 5.46
CA ASN A 101 -4.66 2.86 5.57
C ASN A 101 -5.64 4.00 5.33
N GLN A 102 -6.07 4.17 4.08
CA GLN A 102 -7.14 5.11 3.74
C GLN A 102 -8.48 4.55 4.20
N THR A 103 -9.29 5.41 4.81
CA THR A 103 -10.66 5.12 5.25
C THR A 103 -11.66 6.07 4.60
N GLY A 104 -12.88 5.59 4.41
CA GLY A 104 -14.00 6.31 3.79
C GLY A 104 -13.96 6.32 2.26
N ALA A 105 -15.16 6.27 1.67
CA ALA A 105 -15.36 6.49 0.24
C ALA A 105 -15.46 7.99 -0.05
N GLY A 106 -14.78 8.46 -1.09
CA GLY A 106 -14.76 9.86 -1.50
C GLY A 106 -13.35 10.43 -1.61
N VAL A 107 -13.27 11.76 -1.50
CA VAL A 107 -12.01 12.50 -1.70
C VAL A 107 -11.14 12.40 -0.44
N LEU A 108 -9.97 11.78 -0.60
CA LEU A 108 -8.84 11.91 0.31
C LEU A 108 -7.88 12.94 -0.28
N CYS A 109 -7.41 13.88 0.54
CA CYS A 109 -6.32 14.77 0.23
C CYS A 109 -5.25 14.72 1.31
N LEU A 110 -4.02 14.44 0.89
CA LEU A 110 -2.83 14.44 1.72
C LEU A 110 -1.98 15.64 1.32
N LYS A 111 -2.13 16.73 2.09
CA LYS A 111 -1.27 17.89 1.95
C LYS A 111 0.05 17.60 2.66
N ASP A 112 1.13 17.55 1.90
CA ASP A 112 2.50 17.52 2.40
C ASP A 112 2.92 16.28 3.21
N ALA A 113 2.05 15.26 3.28
CA ALA A 113 2.32 14.01 4.00
C ALA A 113 3.55 13.23 3.49
N VAL A 114 4.02 13.55 2.28
CA VAL A 114 5.16 12.90 1.63
C VAL A 114 6.49 13.62 1.84
N ARG A 115 6.52 14.77 2.53
CA ARG A 115 7.73 15.62 2.69
C ARG A 115 8.94 14.85 3.19
N ASP A 116 8.80 14.18 4.33
CA ASP A 116 9.94 13.50 4.98
C ASP A 116 10.42 12.31 4.16
N ALA A 117 9.48 11.53 3.60
CA ALA A 117 9.78 10.39 2.74
C ALA A 117 10.46 10.84 1.44
N MET A 118 9.99 11.92 0.82
CA MET A 118 10.60 12.51 -0.36
C MET A 118 12.03 12.97 -0.08
N LYS A 119 12.25 13.72 1.02
CA LYS A 119 13.59 14.15 1.42
C LYS A 119 14.53 12.97 1.58
N LYS A 120 14.13 11.96 2.36
CA LYS A 120 14.93 10.74 2.58
C LYS A 120 15.20 9.98 1.28
N GLY A 121 14.20 9.88 0.41
CA GLY A 121 14.30 9.19 -0.87
C GLY A 121 15.27 9.86 -1.84
N LEU A 122 15.21 11.19 -1.95
CA LEU A 122 16.13 11.98 -2.78
C LEU A 122 17.57 11.90 -2.25
N GLU A 123 17.76 12.01 -0.93
CA GLU A 123 19.07 11.84 -0.28
C GLU A 123 19.66 10.46 -0.54
N ALA A 124 18.86 9.39 -0.43
CA ALA A 124 19.30 8.03 -0.71
C ALA A 124 19.69 7.81 -2.17
N ASN A 125 19.17 8.63 -3.09
CA ASN A 125 19.48 8.61 -4.51
C ASN A 125 20.55 9.65 -4.91
N ASN A 126 21.17 10.33 -3.95
CA ASN A 126 22.15 11.40 -4.18
C ASN A 126 21.63 12.52 -5.10
N VAL A 127 20.34 12.87 -4.99
CA VAL A 127 19.73 13.96 -5.76
C VAL A 127 19.54 15.17 -4.86
N THR A 128 20.17 16.28 -5.23
CA THR A 128 19.97 17.57 -4.55
C THR A 128 18.73 18.29 -5.09
N GLU A 129 18.18 19.22 -4.32
CA GLU A 129 17.08 20.09 -4.82
C GLU A 129 17.48 20.87 -6.07
N ASP A 130 18.76 21.25 -6.19
CA ASP A 130 19.26 21.99 -7.36
C ASP A 130 19.27 21.15 -8.63
N GLU A 131 19.60 19.87 -8.52
CA GLU A 131 19.53 18.93 -9.64
C GLU A 131 18.09 18.52 -9.96
N LEU A 132 17.22 18.52 -8.95
CA LEU A 132 15.81 18.16 -9.10
C LEU A 132 15.03 19.23 -9.87
N ASP A 133 15.36 20.51 -9.75
CA ASP A 133 14.64 21.59 -10.42
C ASP A 133 14.66 21.45 -11.95
N GLY A 134 13.48 21.38 -12.57
CA GLY A 134 13.27 21.11 -13.99
C GLY A 134 13.31 19.63 -14.38
N MET A 135 13.79 18.75 -13.49
CA MET A 135 13.81 17.31 -13.71
C MET A 135 12.39 16.77 -13.91
N LYS A 136 12.25 15.76 -14.76
CA LYS A 136 10.98 15.04 -14.92
C LYS A 136 10.90 13.91 -13.91
N GLY A 137 9.68 13.47 -13.63
CA GLY A 137 9.45 12.27 -12.85
C GLY A 137 8.04 11.75 -13.08
N SER A 138 7.72 10.65 -12.41
CA SER A 138 6.37 10.10 -12.39
C SER A 138 6.05 9.61 -10.99
N LEU A 139 4.86 9.92 -10.51
CA LEU A 139 4.29 9.22 -9.37
C LEU A 139 3.54 7.99 -9.87
N GLN A 140 3.71 6.88 -9.17
CA GLN A 140 2.79 5.75 -9.18
C GLN A 140 1.97 5.79 -7.91
N ILE A 141 0.67 5.77 -8.05
CA ILE A 141 -0.28 5.64 -6.94
C ILE A 141 -0.85 4.23 -7.04
N VAL A 142 -0.87 3.53 -5.91
CA VAL A 142 -1.38 2.17 -5.82
C VAL A 142 -2.44 2.13 -4.72
N GLN A 143 -3.59 1.54 -5.02
CA GLN A 143 -4.58 1.19 -4.01
C GLN A 143 -4.79 -0.32 -4.01
N ILE A 144 -4.59 -0.94 -2.86
CA ILE A 144 -4.94 -2.34 -2.63
C ILE A 144 -6.37 -2.36 -2.07
N ALA A 145 -7.28 -2.95 -2.85
CA ALA A 145 -8.68 -3.13 -2.48
C ALA A 145 -8.81 -4.18 -1.36
N HIS A 146 -9.99 -4.25 -0.71
CA HIS A 146 -10.27 -5.24 0.34
C HIS A 146 -9.92 -6.68 -0.03
N GLY A 147 -10.22 -7.06 -1.27
CA GLY A 147 -9.96 -8.41 -1.78
C GLY A 147 -8.48 -8.69 -2.12
N GLY A 148 -7.55 -7.79 -1.76
CA GLY A 148 -6.12 -7.91 -2.06
C GLY A 148 -5.73 -7.53 -3.48
N GLY A 149 -6.68 -7.12 -4.32
CA GLY A 149 -6.42 -6.68 -5.69
C GLY A 149 -5.76 -5.31 -5.72
N ALA A 150 -4.68 -5.17 -6.50
CA ALA A 150 -3.94 -3.93 -6.64
C ALA A 150 -4.37 -3.13 -7.87
N LEU A 151 -4.53 -1.82 -7.69
CA LEU A 151 -4.98 -0.88 -8.71
C LEU A 151 -3.96 0.24 -8.87
N TYR A 152 -3.55 0.48 -10.09
CA TYR A 152 -2.44 1.35 -10.44
C TYR A 152 -2.91 2.54 -11.26
N ASN A 153 -2.37 3.71 -10.98
CA ASN A 153 -2.41 4.88 -11.84
C ASN A 153 -1.09 5.64 -11.70
N CYS A 154 -0.74 6.42 -12.71
CA CYS A 154 0.46 7.25 -12.67
C CYS A 154 0.14 8.69 -13.03
N ALA A 155 0.98 9.61 -12.54
CA ALA A 155 0.92 11.03 -12.83
C ALA A 155 2.31 11.54 -13.16
N ASP A 156 2.45 12.21 -14.30
CA ASP A 156 3.75 12.68 -14.78
C ASP A 156 4.02 14.10 -14.29
N LEU A 157 5.24 14.31 -13.82
CA LEU A 157 5.67 15.52 -13.13
C LEU A 157 6.78 16.26 -13.88
N THR A 158 6.83 17.57 -13.64
CA THR A 158 8.04 18.39 -13.73
C THR A 158 8.31 18.96 -12.35
N PHE A 159 9.47 18.70 -11.78
CA PHE A 159 9.85 19.29 -10.50
C PHE A 159 10.21 20.76 -10.69
N SER A 160 9.78 21.61 -9.77
CA SER A 160 9.94 23.06 -9.91
C SER A 160 9.96 23.78 -8.58
N ARG A 161 10.89 24.72 -8.39
CA ARG A 161 10.91 25.63 -7.23
C ARG A 161 9.68 26.53 -7.14
N SER A 162 9.05 26.79 -8.28
CA SER A 162 7.86 27.65 -8.35
C SER A 162 6.55 26.91 -8.08
N ALA A 163 6.60 25.57 -8.08
CA ALA A 163 5.44 24.74 -7.77
C ALA A 163 5.06 24.87 -6.29
N LYS A 164 3.75 24.84 -6.03
CA LYS A 164 3.19 24.98 -4.68
C LYS A 164 2.40 23.73 -4.32
N LEU A 165 2.26 23.51 -3.01
CA LEU A 165 1.23 22.62 -2.51
C LEU A 165 -0.15 23.13 -2.92
N LEU A 166 -1.14 22.24 -2.95
CA LEU A 166 -2.53 22.66 -3.09
C LEU A 166 -2.88 23.62 -1.95
N GLU A 167 -3.67 24.65 -2.28
CA GLU A 167 -4.25 25.53 -1.27
C GLU A 167 -5.18 24.74 -0.35
N ASP A 168 -5.39 25.22 0.87
CA ASP A 168 -6.22 24.51 1.85
C ASP A 168 -7.65 24.27 1.34
N SER A 169 -8.24 25.26 0.66
CA SER A 169 -9.56 25.11 0.04
C SER A 169 -9.63 24.00 -1.02
N ASP A 170 -8.50 23.69 -1.66
CA ASP A 170 -8.41 22.69 -2.72
C ASP A 170 -8.01 21.32 -2.19
N CYS A 171 -7.45 21.24 -0.98
CA CYS A 171 -7.04 20.01 -0.33
C CYS A 171 -7.86 19.72 0.93
N GLN A 172 -9.11 19.29 0.71
CA GLN A 172 -10.04 18.90 1.76
C GLN A 172 -10.46 17.44 1.59
N ASN A 173 -10.52 16.71 2.70
CA ASN A 173 -11.13 15.39 2.73
C ASN A 173 -12.65 15.52 2.68
N ALA A 174 -13.31 14.58 2.00
CA ALA A 174 -14.75 14.42 2.12
C ALA A 174 -15.13 13.97 3.54
N THR A 175 -16.38 14.20 3.93
CA THR A 175 -16.90 13.78 5.24
C THR A 175 -16.71 12.26 5.43
N GLY A 176 -16.08 11.87 6.53
CA GLY A 176 -15.80 10.47 6.83
C GLY A 176 -14.62 9.85 6.07
N VAL A 177 -13.86 10.65 5.30
CA VAL A 177 -12.64 10.22 4.60
C VAL A 177 -11.40 10.64 5.37
N GLY A 178 -10.44 9.73 5.53
CA GLY A 178 -9.18 9.98 6.19
C GLY A 178 -8.21 8.82 6.02
N GLY A 179 -7.29 8.69 6.96
CA GLY A 179 -6.40 7.54 7.02
C GLY A 179 -5.24 7.75 7.97
N GLU A 180 -4.51 6.66 8.18
CA GLU A 180 -3.35 6.62 9.07
C GLU A 180 -2.30 5.66 8.52
N PHE A 181 -1.04 5.87 8.87
CA PHE A 181 0.01 4.90 8.57
C PHE A 181 -0.19 3.66 9.43
N LEU A 182 -0.14 2.48 8.81
CA LEU A 182 -0.07 1.24 9.57
C LEU A 182 1.31 1.16 10.23
N HIS A 183 1.31 0.99 11.54
CA HIS A 183 2.52 0.77 12.33
C HIS A 183 2.55 -0.69 12.78
N SER A 184 3.69 -1.35 12.63
CA SER A 184 3.92 -2.60 13.34
C SER A 184 4.05 -2.26 14.83
N SER A 185 3.03 -2.58 15.63
CA SER A 185 3.20 -2.61 17.08
C SER A 185 4.21 -3.71 17.40
N ALA A 186 5.44 -3.34 17.75
CA ALA A 186 6.39 -4.28 18.31
C ALA A 186 5.78 -4.81 19.62
N ILE A 187 5.19 -5.99 19.58
CA ILE A 187 4.98 -6.78 20.79
C ILE A 187 6.39 -7.08 21.25
N ALA A 188 6.85 -6.42 22.32
CA ALA A 188 8.11 -6.74 22.96
C ALA A 188 8.01 -8.19 23.45
N MET A 189 8.42 -9.14 22.61
CA MET A 189 8.72 -10.48 23.07
C MET A 189 10.02 -10.34 23.84
N ASP A 190 9.89 -10.20 25.16
CA ASP A 190 10.97 -10.33 26.12
C ASP A 190 11.55 -11.74 25.97
N HIS A 191 12.48 -11.91 25.05
CA HIS A 191 13.33 -13.08 24.99
C HIS A 191 14.41 -12.89 26.05
N ASP A 192 14.07 -13.26 27.29
CA ASP A 192 15.05 -13.51 28.33
C ASP A 192 15.97 -14.64 27.85
N HIS A 193 17.09 -14.25 27.22
CA HIS A 193 18.19 -15.15 26.94
C HIS A 193 18.98 -15.37 28.23
N GLY A 194 18.39 -16.15 29.14
CA GLY A 194 19.09 -16.77 30.25
C GLY A 194 20.19 -17.69 29.73
N ALA A 195 21.42 -17.17 29.67
CA ALA A 195 22.62 -17.93 29.38
C ALA A 195 22.90 -18.93 30.52
N ALA A 196 22.44 -20.17 30.37
CA ALA A 196 22.84 -21.26 31.26
C ALA A 196 24.08 -21.98 30.69
N GLY A 197 25.25 -21.62 31.22
CA GLY A 197 26.49 -22.36 31.02
C GLY A 197 26.46 -23.70 31.79
N SER A 198 26.87 -24.77 31.12
CA SER A 198 26.96 -26.13 31.66
C SER A 198 28.11 -26.29 32.66
N ASN A 199 27.87 -26.97 33.81
CA ASN A 199 28.61 -28.19 34.22
C ASN A 199 28.15 -28.79 35.58
N ALA A 200 27.69 -30.03 35.49
CA ALA A 200 27.71 -31.18 36.41
C ALA A 200 27.79 -31.02 37.95
N ALA A 201 26.84 -31.66 38.66
CA ALA A 201 27.13 -32.56 39.78
C ALA A 201 26.00 -33.59 39.99
N SER A 202 26.38 -34.86 39.98
CA SER A 202 25.55 -36.02 40.29
C SER A 202 25.26 -36.12 41.79
N ALA A 203 24.03 -36.47 42.17
CA ALA A 203 23.75 -37.09 43.47
C ALA A 203 22.59 -38.09 43.35
N LEU A 204 22.93 -39.38 43.45
CA LEU A 204 21.98 -40.47 43.70
C LEU A 204 21.52 -40.40 45.17
N GLY A 205 20.21 -40.54 45.39
CA GLY A 205 19.61 -40.91 46.69
C GLY A 205 18.43 -41.84 46.44
N VAL A 206 18.54 -43.09 46.90
CA VAL A 206 17.66 -44.23 46.57
C VAL A 206 16.67 -44.52 47.73
N ARG A 207 15.50 -45.10 47.37
CA ARG A 207 14.56 -45.98 48.15
C ARG A 207 13.41 -45.25 48.86
N GLY A 208 12.13 -45.66 48.79
CA GLY A 208 11.35 -46.77 48.20
C GLY A 208 9.84 -46.41 48.37
N LEU A 209 8.79 -47.11 47.95
CA LEU A 209 8.49 -48.47 47.51
C LEU A 209 7.29 -48.44 46.53
N VAL A 210 7.41 -49.20 45.43
CA VAL A 210 6.47 -50.21 44.88
C VAL A 210 4.96 -50.10 45.17
N ALA A 211 4.14 -50.03 44.11
CA ALA A 211 3.16 -51.07 43.76
C ALA A 211 2.53 -50.83 42.37
N ALA A 212 2.72 -51.80 41.47
CA ALA A 212 2.04 -51.94 40.19
C ALA A 212 0.92 -52.99 40.32
N LEU A 213 -0.08 -52.94 39.42
CA LEU A 213 -0.94 -54.03 38.87
C LEU A 213 -2.09 -53.32 38.10
N VAL A 214 -2.16 -53.25 36.76
CA VAL A 214 -2.31 -54.25 35.68
C VAL A 214 -3.71 -54.90 35.59
N ALA A 215 -4.34 -54.72 34.42
CA ALA A 215 -5.16 -55.67 33.63
C ALA A 215 -6.63 -55.32 33.32
N GLY A 216 -6.93 -55.37 32.01
CA GLY A 216 -8.19 -55.88 31.41
C GLY A 216 -9.30 -54.85 31.25
N GLY A 217 -10.02 -54.70 30.14
CA GLY A 217 -10.15 -55.53 28.94
C GLY A 217 -11.58 -55.38 28.39
N VAL A 218 -11.69 -55.31 27.07
CA VAL A 218 -12.83 -55.74 26.22
C VAL A 218 -14.18 -55.00 26.31
N GLY A 219 -14.46 -54.20 25.28
CA GLY A 219 -15.62 -54.35 24.37
C GLY A 219 -17.02 -53.92 24.82
N PHE A 220 -17.64 -53.02 24.05
CA PHE A 220 -18.98 -53.28 23.51
C PHE A 220 -19.24 -52.49 22.22
N VAL A 221 -20.04 -53.11 21.36
CA VAL A 221 -20.32 -52.86 19.95
C VAL A 221 -21.78 -52.37 19.80
N LEU A 222 -22.03 -51.57 18.76
CA LEU A 222 -23.31 -51.18 18.14
C LEU A 222 -24.49 -50.71 19.01
N MET A 223 -24.98 -49.52 18.68
CA MET A 223 -26.28 -49.31 18.02
C MET A 223 -26.20 -48.08 17.12
#